data_AF-A0A962ZGB7-F1
#
_entry.id   AF-A0A962ZGB7-F1
#
_cell.length_a   1.000
_cell.length_b   1.000
_cell.length_c   1.000
_cell.angle_alpha   90.00
_cell.angle_beta   90.00
_cell.angle_gamma   90.00
#
_symmetry.space_group_name_H-M   'P 1'
#
loop_
_entity.id
_entity.type
_entity.pdbx_description
1 polymer ?
#
loop_
_entity_poly.entity_id
_entity_poly.type
_entity_poly.pdbx_seq_one_letter_code
_entity_poly.pdbx_strand_id
1 'polypeptide(L)'
;MSILQLPRTPADVILFDWHATLVDTHGAMYHAVDDMLPQLRELGLWQRLLNPRDSKTPEDARLLAYVREHLRLHPKVVAQKKISRT
;
A
#
# COMPACT_ATOMS: atom_id res chain seq x y z
N MET A 1 -12.03 -28.70 4.98
CA MET A 1 -10.89 -28.10 5.70
C MET A 1 -10.82 -26.64 5.28
N SER A 2 -11.20 -25.71 6.16
CA SER A 2 -11.30 -24.28 5.84
C SER A 2 -9.92 -23.64 5.90
N ILE A 3 -9.55 -22.86 4.89
CA ILE A 3 -8.31 -22.06 4.82
C ILE A 3 -8.22 -20.98 5.91
N LEU A 4 -9.26 -20.81 6.73
CA LEU A 4 -9.41 -19.72 7.70
C LEU A 4 -8.90 -20.03 9.12
N GLN A 5 -8.20 -21.14 9.35
CA GLN A 5 -7.63 -21.44 10.67
C GLN A 5 -6.13 -21.72 10.57
N LEU A 6 -5.36 -20.64 10.42
CA LEU A 6 -3.95 -20.66 10.75
C LEU A 6 -3.79 -20.63 12.29
N PRO A 7 -2.79 -21.35 12.86
CA PRO A 7 -2.50 -21.32 14.28
C PRO A 7 -2.27 -19.87 14.76
N ARG A 8 -2.59 -19.57 16.03
CA ARG A 8 -2.59 -18.23 16.67
C ARG A 8 -1.20 -17.56 16.75
N THR A 9 -0.24 -17.97 15.95
CA THR A 9 1.06 -17.33 15.83
C THR A 9 0.86 -16.01 15.07
N PRO A 10 1.30 -14.85 15.59
CA PRO A 10 1.24 -13.60 14.84
C PRO A 10 2.01 -13.78 13.53
N ALA A 11 1.47 -13.28 12.43
CA ALA A 11 2.17 -13.33 11.15
C ALA A 11 3.47 -12.53 11.25
N ASP A 12 4.61 -13.19 11.09
CA ASP A 12 5.92 -12.53 11.11
C ASP A 12 6.07 -11.56 9.93
N VAL A 13 5.49 -11.93 8.79
CA VAL A 13 5.45 -11.15 7.55
C VAL A 13 4.10 -11.37 6.87
N ILE A 14 3.46 -10.28 6.45
CA ILE A 14 2.27 -10.31 5.59
C ILE A 14 2.68 -9.67 4.27
N LEU A 15 2.60 -10.44 3.18
CA LEU A 15 2.83 -9.97 1.82
C LEU A 15 1.50 -9.94 1.07
N PHE A 16 1.10 -8.76 0.61
CA PHE A 16 -0.06 -8.61 -0.25
C PHE A 16 0.39 -8.58 -1.71
N ASP A 17 -0.08 -9.54 -2.51
CA ASP A 17 0.02 -9.50 -3.97
C ASP A 17 -1.32 -8.99 -4.54
N TRP A 18 -1.31 -7.77 -5.06
CA TRP A 18 -2.51 -7.05 -5.51
C TRP A 18 -2.55 -7.03 -7.05
N HIS A 19 -2.76 -8.19 -7.68
CA HIS A 19 -3.00 -8.25 -9.13
C HIS A 19 -4.49 -8.10 -9.44
N ALA A 20 -4.89 -6.93 -9.95
CA ALA A 20 -6.26 -6.46 -10.20
C ALA A 20 -7.00 -7.22 -11.33
N THR A 21 -7.53 -8.42 -11.07
CA THR A 21 -7.97 -9.32 -12.16
C THR A 21 -9.47 -9.35 -12.53
N LEU A 22 -10.42 -8.73 -11.82
CA LEU A 22 -11.86 -9.07 -12.07
C LEU A 22 -12.95 -8.00 -12.10
N VAL A 23 -12.68 -6.71 -11.87
CA VAL A 23 -13.66 -5.62 -12.06
C VAL A 23 -12.88 -4.40 -12.57
N ASP A 24 -13.52 -3.31 -13.04
CA ASP A 24 -12.86 -2.00 -13.21
C ASP A 24 -12.43 -1.44 -11.83
N THR A 25 -11.50 -2.16 -11.19
CA THR A 25 -10.98 -2.00 -9.84
C THR A 25 -9.87 -0.98 -9.79
N HIS A 26 -9.55 -0.34 -10.91
CA HIS A 26 -8.38 0.51 -10.98
C HIS A 26 -8.53 1.71 -10.07
N GLY A 27 -9.69 2.37 -10.07
CA GLY A 27 -10.02 3.42 -9.11
C GLY A 27 -10.26 2.87 -7.69
N ALA A 28 -11.00 1.77 -7.58
CA ALA A 28 -11.36 1.17 -6.28
C ALA A 28 -10.13 0.75 -5.46
N MET A 29 -9.07 0.27 -6.12
CA MET A 29 -7.79 -0.04 -5.49
C MET A 29 -7.16 1.20 -4.87
N TYR A 30 -7.05 2.30 -5.62
CA TYR A 30 -6.45 3.53 -5.09
C TYR A 30 -7.26 4.08 -3.91
N HIS A 31 -8.59 4.00 -3.98
CA HIS A 31 -9.46 4.38 -2.86
C HIS A 31 -9.26 3.49 -1.63
N ALA A 32 -9.18 2.16 -1.81
CA ALA A 32 -8.92 1.25 -0.70
C ALA A 32 -7.55 1.49 -0.04
N VAL A 33 -6.53 1.86 -0.83
CA VAL A 33 -5.21 2.22 -0.29
C VAL A 33 -5.28 3.52 0.50
N ASP A 34 -5.97 4.55 -0.01
CA ASP A 34 -6.18 5.80 0.71
C ASP A 34 -6.92 5.58 2.04
N ASP A 35 -7.92 4.70 2.07
CA ASP A 35 -8.65 4.34 3.30
C ASP A 35 -7.78 3.55 4.30
N MET A 36 -6.84 2.75 3.81
CA MET A 36 -5.94 1.93 4.63
C MET A 36 -4.80 2.75 5.26
N LEU A 37 -4.28 3.77 4.56
CA LEU A 37 -3.11 4.54 5.00
C LEU A 37 -3.26 5.15 6.41
N PRO A 38 -4.40 5.73 6.81
CA PRO A 38 -4.65 6.15 8.19
C PRO A 38 -4.64 4.98 9.18
N GLN A 39 -5.23 3.84 8.83
CA GLN A 39 -5.33 2.66 9.70
C GLN A 39 -3.95 2.07 10.04
N LEU A 40 -2.97 2.20 9.15
CA LEU A 40 -1.60 1.77 9.42
C LEU A 40 -0.98 2.48 10.63
N ARG A 41 -1.40 3.71 10.95
CA ARG A 41 -0.97 4.40 12.18
C ARG A 41 -1.57 3.76 13.42
N GLU A 42 -2.87 3.47 13.37
CA GLU A 42 -3.60 2.84 14.48
C GLU A 42 -3.07 1.44 14.79
N LEU A 43 -2.70 0.69 13.74
CA LEU A 43 -2.11 -0.64 13.85
C LEU A 43 -0.63 -0.64 14.24
N GLY A 44 0.00 0.53 14.41
CA GLY A 44 1.43 0.65 14.71
C GLY A 44 2.36 0.21 13.57
N LEU A 45 1.82 0.01 12.36
CA LEU A 45 2.55 -0.43 11.16
C LEU A 45 3.22 0.72 10.43
N TRP A 46 2.91 1.97 10.78
CA TRP A 46 3.41 3.17 10.11
C TRP A 46 4.93 3.26 10.03
N GLN A 47 5.63 2.85 11.09
CA GLN A 47 7.10 2.88 11.14
C GLN A 47 7.74 1.78 10.30
N ARG A 48 6.96 0.78 9.84
CA ARG A 48 7.44 -0.28 8.96
C ARG A 48 7.39 0.09 7.48
N LEU A 49 6.77 1.24 7.13
CA LEU A 49 6.81 1.76 5.78
C LEU A 49 8.23 2.22 5.41
N LEU A 50 8.62 1.95 4.16
CA LEU A 50 9.93 2.37 3.62
C LEU A 50 10.20 3.85 3.94
N ASN A 51 11.40 4.14 4.43
CA ASN A 51 11.81 5.52 4.66
C ASN A 51 12.09 6.17 3.29
N PRO A 52 11.64 7.42 3.04
CA PRO A 52 11.99 8.13 1.81
C PRO A 52 13.50 8.17 1.50
N ARG A 53 14.36 8.10 2.54
CA ARG A 53 15.82 8.06 2.37
C ARG A 53 16.34 6.73 1.82
N ASP A 54 15.57 5.65 1.99
CA ASP A 54 15.91 4.30 1.53
C ASP A 54 15.30 3.99 0.15
N SER A 55 14.67 4.99 -0.47
CA SER A 55 14.09 4.88 -1.81
C SER A 55 15.15 4.68 -2.89
N LYS A 56 14.84 3.86 -3.89
CA LYS A 56 15.70 3.62 -5.05
C LYS A 56 15.87 4.85 -5.93
N THR A 57 14.84 5.70 -6.01
CA THR A 57 14.84 6.91 -6.85
C THR A 57 14.41 8.15 -6.08
N PRO A 58 14.85 9.36 -6.51
CA PRO A 58 14.37 10.62 -5.95
C PRO A 58 12.87 10.86 -6.16
N GLU A 59 12.25 10.21 -7.15
CA GLU A 59 10.82 10.29 -7.38
C GLU A 59 10.06 9.46 -6.34
N ASP A 60 10.47 8.23 -6.08
CA ASP A 60 9.89 7.38 -5.02
C ASP A 60 10.02 8.02 -3.64
N ALA A 61 11.17 8.64 -3.35
CA ALA A 61 11.37 9.41 -2.12
C ALA A 61 10.33 10.53 -1.96
N ARG A 62 10.05 11.29 -3.04
CA ARG A 62 9.04 12.35 -3.04
C ARG A 62 7.62 11.80 -2.87
N LEU A 63 7.32 10.66 -3.49
CA LEU A 63 6.02 9.99 -3.33
C LEU A 63 5.79 9.52 -1.89
N LEU A 64 6.79 8.88 -1.27
CA LEU A 64 6.71 8.43 0.12
C LEU A 64 6.63 9.60 1.10
N ALA A 65 7.36 10.69 0.84
CA ALA A 65 7.25 11.92 1.64
C ALA A 65 5.81 12.48 1.59
N TYR A 66 5.22 12.56 0.39
CA TYR A 66 3.85 13.01 0.20
C TYR A 66 2.85 12.14 0.98
N VAL A 67 2.93 10.82 0.81
CA VAL A 67 2.05 9.86 1.51
C VAL A 67 2.19 10.01 3.02
N ARG A 68 3.41 10.22 3.53
CA ARG A 68 3.65 10.34 4.96
C ARG A 68 3.03 11.61 5.55
N GLU A 69 3.05 12.70 4.80
CA GLU A 69 2.49 13.99 5.18
C GLU A 69 0.95 14.03 5.03
N HIS A 70 0.42 13.46 3.95
CA HIS A 70 -0.98 13.63 3.55
C HIS A 70 -1.88 12.42 3.82
N LEU A 71 -1.31 11.29 4.26
CA LEU A 71 -2.03 10.03 4.50
C LEU A 71 -2.84 9.50 3.31
N ARG A 72 -2.42 9.86 2.10
CA ARG A 72 -3.05 9.44 0.85
C ARG A 72 -2.02 9.36 -0.26
N LEU A 73 -2.36 8.65 -1.33
CA LEU A 73 -1.54 8.56 -2.52
C LEU A 73 -1.39 9.91 -3.23
N HIS A 74 -0.23 10.10 -3.84
CA HIS A 74 0.03 11.31 -4.62
C HIS A 74 -0.91 11.36 -5.83
N PRO A 75 -1.56 12.50 -6.15
CA PRO A 75 -2.55 12.59 -7.24
C PRO A 75 -2.02 12.12 -8.61
N LYS A 76 -0.74 12.37 -8.89
CA LYS A 76 -0.07 11.86 -10.10
C LYS A 76 -0.09 10.33 -10.21
N VAL A 77 0.03 9.60 -9.10
CA VAL A 77 -0.01 8.13 -9.09
C VAL A 77 -1.41 7.64 -9.46
N VAL A 78 -2.43 8.22 -8.83
CA VAL A 78 -3.84 7.92 -9.09
C VAL A 78 -4.20 8.26 -10.55
N ALA A 79 -3.75 9.41 -11.05
CA ALA A 79 -4.03 9.89 -12.40
C ALA A 79 -3.32 9.06 -13.48
N GLN A 80 -2.09 8.62 -13.23
CA GLN A 80 -1.33 7.83 -14.20
C GLN A 80 -1.91 6.42 -14.39
N LYS A 81 -2.71 5.92 -13.43
CA LYS A 81 -3.36 4.60 -13.50
C LYS A 81 -2.38 3.51 -13.97
N LYS A 82 -1.10 3.60 -13.60
CA LYS A 82 -0.09 2.66 -14.09
C LYS A 82 -0.38 1.29 -13.48
N ILE A 83 -0.71 0.32 -14.33
CA ILE A 83 -0.70 -1.09 -13.97
C ILE A 83 0.78 -1.50 -13.97
N SER A 84 1.27 -2.08 -12.87
CA SER A 84 2.58 -2.73 -12.89
C SER A 84 2.55 -3.83 -13.94
N ARG A 85 3.27 -3.62 -15.05
CA ARG A 85 3.48 -4.65 -16.07
C ARG A 85 4.77 -5.36 -15.71
N THR A 86 4.64 -6.33 -14.83
CA THR A 86 5.65 -7.36 -14.59
C THR A 86 5.07 -8.68 -15.01
#